data_AF-A0A3S4HRY3-F1
#
_entry.id   AF-A0A3S4HRY3-F1
#
_cell.length_a   1.000
_cell.length_b   1.000
_cell.length_c   1.000
_cell.angle_alpha   90.00
_cell.angle_beta   90.00
_cell.angle_gamma   90.00
#
_symmetry.space_group_name_H-M   'P 1'
#
loop_
_entity.id
_entity.type
_entity.pdbx_description
1 polymer ?
#
loop_
_entity_poly.entity_id
_entity_poly.type
_entity_poly.pdbx_seq_one_letter_code
_entity_poly.pdbx_strand_id
1 'polypeptide(L)'
;MGAGADRLVGGVLKTRLPGPDIALNQLAARDKQVEMAFYLPIAQLLTAERLDALIRQYDPLSADTPPLDFRQVRGMLKGFIDLVFRHEGRYYLLDYKSNWLGEDREAYTRRRWSRRCVPTATIYSISCIAWRCTAICATGWPIMTMTATSAA
;
A
#
# COMPACT_ATOMS: atom_id res chain seq x y z
N MET A 1 14.39 -5.23 -30.18
CA MET A 1 14.69 -5.48 -28.75
C MET A 1 13.46 -5.35 -27.81
N GLY A 2 12.22 -5.10 -28.28
CA GLY A 2 11.07 -4.85 -27.40
C GLY A 2 10.19 -6.06 -26.96
N ALA A 3 10.27 -7.20 -27.64
CA ALA A 3 9.31 -8.30 -27.43
C ALA A 3 9.34 -8.98 -26.04
N GLY A 4 10.46 -8.88 -25.33
CA GLY A 4 10.62 -9.48 -23.99
C GLY A 4 9.93 -8.67 -22.88
N ALA A 5 10.09 -7.35 -22.90
CA ALA A 5 9.51 -6.45 -21.90
C ALA A 5 7.99 -6.38 -22.03
N ASP A 6 7.47 -6.27 -23.25
CA ASP A 6 6.02 -6.24 -23.52
C ASP A 6 5.33 -7.52 -23.05
N ARG A 7 6.00 -8.67 -23.19
CA ARG A 7 5.51 -9.96 -22.70
C ARG A 7 5.48 -10.03 -21.17
N LEU A 8 6.47 -9.46 -20.49
CA LEU A 8 6.51 -9.41 -19.02
C LEU A 8 5.43 -8.49 -18.47
N VAL A 9 5.32 -7.27 -19.02
CA VAL A 9 4.28 -6.30 -18.62
C VAL A 9 2.89 -6.87 -18.90
N GLY A 10 2.68 -7.47 -20.07
CA GLY A 10 1.43 -8.14 -20.40
C GLY A 10 1.08 -9.29 -19.47
N GLY A 11 2.08 -10.03 -18.97
CA GLY A 11 1.90 -11.07 -17.96
C GLY A 11 1.45 -10.51 -16.61
N VAL A 12 2.11 -9.45 -16.13
CA VAL A 12 1.76 -8.79 -14.86
C VAL A 12 0.34 -8.24 -14.92
N LEU A 13 -0.02 -7.55 -16.01
CA LEU A 13 -1.34 -6.93 -16.16
C LEU A 13 -2.50 -7.94 -16.20
N LYS A 14 -2.23 -9.20 -16.59
CA LYS A 14 -3.20 -10.30 -16.67
C LYS A 14 -3.22 -11.20 -15.43
N THR A 15 -2.23 -11.06 -14.54
CA THR A 15 -2.17 -11.87 -13.32
C THR A 15 -3.26 -11.44 -12.35
N ARG A 16 -4.03 -12.40 -11.83
CA ARG A 16 -5.04 -12.12 -10.80
C ARG A 16 -4.36 -11.79 -9.48
N LEU A 17 -4.78 -10.69 -8.87
CA LEU A 17 -4.29 -10.27 -7.57
C LEU A 17 -4.92 -11.14 -6.47
N PRO A 18 -4.11 -11.68 -5.53
CA PRO A 18 -4.63 -12.47 -4.41
C PRO A 18 -5.45 -11.58 -3.47
N GLY A 19 -6.69 -11.97 -3.16
CA GLY A 19 -7.63 -11.19 -2.36
C GLY A 19 -8.79 -10.67 -3.21
N PRO A 20 -8.61 -9.60 -4.02
CA PRO A 20 -9.67 -9.07 -4.87
C PRO A 20 -9.99 -9.95 -6.09
N ASP A 21 -9.15 -10.94 -6.41
CA ASP A 21 -9.34 -11.87 -7.54
C ASP A 21 -9.61 -11.18 -8.90
N ILE A 22 -9.01 -10.00 -9.11
CA ILE A 22 -9.09 -9.21 -10.34
C ILE A 22 -7.70 -8.99 -10.93
N ALA A 23 -7.62 -8.86 -12.25
CA ALA A 23 -6.39 -8.48 -12.97
C ALA A 23 -6.38 -6.97 -13.28
N LEU A 24 -5.19 -6.36 -13.34
CA LEU A 24 -5.05 -4.91 -13.53
C LEU A 24 -5.61 -4.40 -14.86
N ASN A 25 -5.58 -5.24 -15.90
CA ASN A 25 -6.16 -4.92 -17.20
C ASN A 25 -7.71 -4.91 -17.21
N GLN A 26 -8.35 -5.37 -16.14
CA GLN A 26 -9.81 -5.35 -15.97
C GLN A 26 -10.30 -4.08 -15.24
N LEU A 27 -9.38 -3.27 -14.69
CA LEU A 27 -9.72 -2.07 -13.94
C LEU A 27 -10.10 -0.92 -14.89
N ALA A 28 -11.36 -0.51 -14.82
CA ALA A 28 -11.86 0.68 -15.50
C ALA A 28 -11.19 1.95 -14.96
N ALA A 29 -11.00 2.95 -15.83
CA ALA A 29 -10.34 4.22 -15.44
C ALA A 29 -11.04 4.93 -14.28
N ARG A 30 -12.38 4.87 -14.20
CA ARG A 30 -13.17 5.46 -13.11
C ARG A 30 -13.00 4.75 -11.76
N ASP A 31 -12.53 3.52 -11.79
CA ASP A 31 -12.39 2.66 -10.61
C ASP A 31 -10.93 2.58 -10.14
N LYS A 32 -10.05 3.41 -10.68
CA LYS A 32 -8.64 3.48 -10.27
C LYS A 32 -8.09 4.91 -10.27
N GLN A 33 -7.17 5.16 -9.35
CA GLN A 33 -6.36 6.38 -9.27
C GLN A 33 -4.90 5.97 -9.26
N VAL A 34 -4.16 6.45 -10.26
CA VAL A 34 -2.70 6.24 -10.39
C VAL A 34 -1.97 7.37 -9.67
N GLU A 35 -0.85 7.04 -9.03
CA GLU A 35 0.07 7.98 -8.36
C GLU A 35 -0.65 8.96 -7.42
N MET A 36 -1.42 8.42 -6.48
CA MET A 36 -2.19 9.24 -5.54
C MET A 36 -1.26 9.84 -4.47
N ALA A 37 -1.12 11.15 -4.48
CA ALA A 37 -0.41 11.88 -3.44
C ALA A 37 -1.20 11.94 -2.13
N PHE A 38 -0.51 11.84 -1.00
CA PHE A 38 -1.08 12.08 0.32
C PHE A 38 -0.19 12.98 1.16
N TYR A 39 -0.82 13.62 2.14
CA TYR A 39 -0.20 14.53 3.10
C TYR A 39 -0.77 14.21 4.48
N LEU A 40 0.08 13.80 5.42
CA LEU A 40 -0.31 13.58 6.80
C LEU A 40 0.43 14.56 7.72
N PRO A 41 -0.29 15.38 8.49
CA PRO A 41 0.35 16.25 9.47
C PRO A 41 0.90 15.42 10.63
N ILE A 42 2.20 15.58 10.89
CA ILE A 42 2.90 15.05 12.05
C ILE A 42 3.05 16.20 13.07
N ALA A 43 2.07 16.31 13.96
CA ALA A 43 1.99 17.38 14.96
C ALA A 43 3.11 17.29 16.02
N GLN A 44 3.39 16.07 16.48
CA GLN A 44 4.45 15.77 17.44
C GLN A 44 5.72 15.29 16.74
N LEU A 45 6.86 15.35 17.41
CA LEU A 45 8.11 14.82 16.87
C LEU A 45 8.00 13.30 16.70
N LEU A 46 8.04 12.83 15.46
CA LEU A 46 8.03 11.41 15.11
C LEU A 46 9.46 10.91 15.03
N THR A 47 9.80 9.95 15.89
CA THR A 47 11.09 9.27 15.86
C THR A 47 10.94 7.89 15.23
N ALA A 48 12.04 7.36 14.69
CA ALA A 48 12.03 6.05 14.06
C ALA A 48 11.62 4.95 15.02
N GLU A 49 12.07 5.02 16.27
CA GLU A 49 11.77 4.04 17.31
C GLU A 49 10.29 4.03 17.67
N ARG A 50 9.66 5.21 17.76
CA ARG A 50 8.22 5.32 18.07
C ARG A 50 7.36 4.76 16.94
N LEU A 51 7.71 5.08 15.70
CA LEU A 51 6.98 4.56 14.54
C LEU A 51 7.18 3.05 14.39
N ASP A 52 8.41 2.57 14.55
CA ASP A 52 8.76 1.15 14.48
C ASP A 52 8.03 0.34 15.56
N ALA A 53 7.97 0.84 16.80
CA ALA A 53 7.21 0.22 17.88
C ALA A 53 5.70 0.10 17.56
N LEU A 54 5.09 1.16 17.03
CA LEU A 54 3.68 1.15 16.62
C LEU A 54 3.43 0.18 15.46
N ILE A 55 4.29 0.18 14.45
CA ILE A 55 4.17 -0.72 13.31
C ILE A 55 4.26 -2.18 13.78
N ARG A 56 5.25 -2.53 14.61
CA ARG A 56 5.39 -3.88 15.16
C ARG A 56 4.22 -4.30 16.04
N GLN A 57 3.59 -3.36 16.75
CA GLN A 57 2.42 -3.64 17.59
C GLN A 57 1.19 -4.04 16.78
N TYR A 58 0.93 -3.35 15.66
CA TYR A 58 -0.30 -3.53 14.88
C TYR A 58 -0.12 -4.38 13.61
N ASP A 59 1.11 -4.68 13.22
CA ASP A 59 1.42 -5.50 12.06
C ASP A 59 2.38 -6.65 12.43
N PRO A 60 1.85 -7.87 12.61
CA PRO A 60 2.66 -9.05 12.93
C PRO A 60 3.74 -9.36 11.90
N LEU A 61 3.57 -8.96 10.64
CA LEU A 61 4.57 -9.19 9.59
C LEU A 61 5.81 -8.30 9.75
N SER A 62 5.67 -7.19 10.49
CA SER A 62 6.75 -6.26 10.80
C SER A 62 7.62 -6.70 11.98
N ALA A 63 7.25 -7.75 12.71
CA ALA A 63 8.06 -8.26 13.83
C ALA A 63 9.47 -8.69 13.38
N ASP A 64 9.58 -9.20 12.16
CA ASP A 64 10.77 -9.78 11.55
C ASP A 64 11.56 -8.80 10.65
N THR A 65 11.19 -7.51 10.61
CA THR A 65 11.84 -6.51 9.76
C THR A 65 12.98 -5.80 10.50
N PRO A 66 14.02 -5.34 9.78
CA PRO A 66 15.02 -4.44 10.35
C PRO A 66 14.33 -3.19 10.95
N PRO A 67 14.90 -2.61 12.02
CA PRO A 67 14.34 -1.40 12.60
C PRO A 67 14.35 -0.26 11.57
N LEU A 68 13.35 0.60 11.64
CA LEU A 68 13.35 1.84 10.87
C LEU A 68 14.53 2.72 11.27
N ASP A 69 15.18 3.32 10.28
CA ASP A 69 16.28 4.27 10.49
C ASP A 69 16.00 5.53 9.67
N PHE A 70 15.51 6.57 10.35
CA PHE A 70 15.31 7.90 9.77
C PHE A 70 15.49 8.99 10.83
N ARG A 71 15.92 10.17 10.38
CA ARG A 71 16.04 11.35 11.26
C ARG A 71 14.67 11.83 11.69
N GLN A 72 14.55 12.24 12.95
CA GLN A 72 13.31 12.72 13.55
C GLN A 72 12.56 13.70 12.62
N VAL A 73 11.27 13.44 12.42
CA VAL A 73 10.42 14.19 11.49
C VAL A 73 9.36 14.96 12.27
N ARG A 74 9.18 16.23 11.91
CA ARG A 74 8.05 17.08 12.33
C ARG A 74 7.55 17.84 11.11
N GLY A 75 6.24 18.04 11.00
CA GLY A 75 5.65 18.77 9.87
C GLY A 75 4.67 17.91 9.08
N MET A 76 4.97 17.62 7.82
CA MET A 76 4.07 16.86 6.94
C MET A 76 4.80 15.62 6.39
N LEU A 77 4.19 14.45 6.56
CA LEU A 77 4.56 13.26 5.82
C LEU A 77 3.89 13.30 4.46
N LYS A 78 4.69 13.44 3.41
CA LYS A 78 4.24 13.38 2.02
C LYS A 78 4.66 12.05 1.43
N GLY A 79 3.78 11.43 0.66
CA GLY A 79 4.11 10.28 -0.15
C GLY A 79 3.17 10.12 -1.32
N PHE A 80 3.45 9.12 -2.14
CA PHE A 80 2.63 8.73 -3.27
C PHE A 80 2.33 7.23 -3.14
N ILE A 81 1.10 6.87 -3.51
CA ILE A 81 0.66 5.48 -3.65
C ILE A 81 0.54 5.22 -5.15
N ASP A 82 1.23 4.20 -5.67
CA ASP A 82 1.29 3.94 -7.10
C ASP A 82 -0.08 3.70 -7.73
N LEU A 83 -0.93 2.92 -7.05
CA LEU A 83 -2.28 2.65 -7.52
C LEU A 83 -3.25 2.44 -6.35
N VAL A 84 -4.34 3.20 -6.36
CA VAL A 84 -5.54 2.92 -5.56
C VAL A 84 -6.63 2.49 -6.51
N PHE A 85 -7.32 1.39 -6.21
CA PHE A 85 -8.45 0.96 -7.04
C PHE A 85 -9.62 0.42 -6.21
N ARG A 86 -10.80 0.47 -6.80
CA ARG A 86 -12.04 -0.03 -6.23
C ARG A 86 -12.47 -1.31 -6.94
N HIS A 87 -12.81 -2.34 -6.18
CA HIS A 87 -13.39 -3.57 -6.69
C HIS A 87 -14.40 -4.11 -5.68
N GLU A 88 -15.60 -4.48 -6.15
CA GLU A 88 -16.68 -5.01 -5.29
C GLU A 88 -16.97 -4.17 -4.03
N GLY A 89 -16.96 -2.84 -4.19
CA GLY A 89 -17.22 -1.89 -3.09
C GLY A 89 -16.08 -1.73 -2.08
N ARG A 90 -14.94 -2.41 -2.29
CA ARG A 90 -13.74 -2.32 -1.45
C ARG A 90 -12.63 -1.53 -2.16
N TYR A 91 -11.80 -0.84 -1.39
CA TYR A 91 -10.62 -0.14 -1.88
C TYR A 91 -9.37 -0.96 -1.61
N TYR A 92 -8.48 -0.96 -2.58
CA TYR A 92 -7.22 -1.67 -2.55
C TYR A 92 -6.08 -0.71 -2.86
N LEU A 93 -4.98 -0.89 -2.16
CA LEU A 93 -3.72 -0.19 -2.41
C LEU A 93 -2.77 -1.18 -3.05
N LEU A 94 -2.18 -0.75 -4.16
CA LEU A 94 -1.17 -1.50 -4.87
C LEU A 94 0.07 -0.62 -5.04
N ASP A 95 1.21 -1.23 -4.76
CA ASP A 95 2.52 -0.61 -4.72
C ASP A 95 3.45 -1.51 -5.55
N TYR A 96 4.00 -0.96 -6.63
CA TYR A 96 4.87 -1.69 -7.54
C TYR A 96 6.30 -1.62 -7.01
N LYS A 97 6.87 -2.78 -6.67
CA LYS A 97 8.26 -2.87 -6.19
C LYS A 97 9.13 -3.59 -7.21
N SER A 98 10.16 -2.90 -7.71
CA SER A 98 11.22 -3.46 -8.56
C SER A 98 12.39 -4.04 -7.74
N ASN A 99 12.15 -4.37 -6.47
CA ASN A 99 13.19 -4.83 -5.56
C ASN A 99 13.86 -6.11 -6.08
N TRP A 100 15.16 -6.06 -6.31
CA TRP A 100 15.94 -7.25 -6.57
C TRP A 100 16.11 -8.05 -5.28
N LEU A 101 15.63 -9.30 -5.26
CA LEU A 101 15.77 -10.23 -4.14
C LEU A 101 16.75 -11.38 -4.41
N GLY A 102 17.18 -11.51 -5.66
CA GLY A 102 18.02 -12.59 -6.19
C GLY A 102 17.70 -12.86 -7.66
N GLU A 103 18.47 -13.74 -8.29
CA GLU A 103 18.33 -14.09 -9.72
C GLU A 103 17.17 -15.07 -9.96
N ASP A 104 16.92 -15.98 -9.01
CA ASP A 104 15.95 -17.05 -9.16
C ASP A 104 14.58 -16.76 -8.54
N ARG A 105 13.55 -17.47 -9.00
CA ARG A 105 12.17 -17.37 -8.46
C ARG A 105 12.11 -17.66 -6.96
N GLU A 106 12.99 -18.51 -6.44
CA GLU A 106 13.07 -18.85 -5.01
C GLU A 106 13.45 -17.65 -4.14
N ALA A 107 14.08 -16.63 -4.74
CA ALA A 107 14.38 -15.38 -4.07
C ALA A 107 13.13 -14.52 -3.81
N TYR A 108 12.06 -14.72 -4.59
CA TYR A 108 10.80 -13.97 -4.51
C TYR A 108 9.70 -14.71 -3.71
N THR A 109 10.11 -15.61 -2.81
CA THR A 109 9.19 -16.26 -1.88
C THR A 109 8.49 -15.26 -0.97
N ARG A 110 7.27 -15.60 -0.54
CA ARG A 110 6.43 -14.74 0.33
C ARG A 110 7.20 -14.22 1.55
N ARG A 111 8.01 -15.07 2.18
CA ARG A 111 8.82 -14.72 3.36
C ARG A 111 9.91 -13.69 3.08
N ARG A 112 10.61 -13.80 1.94
CA ARG A 112 11.64 -12.82 1.54
C ARG A 112 11.00 -11.49 1.13
N TRP A 113 9.88 -11.55 0.41
CA TRP A 113 9.12 -10.38 0.01
C TRP A 113 8.57 -9.61 1.22
N SER A 114 7.96 -10.29 2.18
CA SER A 114 7.37 -9.66 3.36
C SER A 114 8.42 -8.91 4.17
N ARG A 115 9.57 -9.52 4.45
CA ARG A 115 10.65 -8.88 5.22
C ARG A 115 11.18 -7.59 4.62
N ARG A 116 11.06 -7.39 3.30
CA ARG A 116 11.58 -6.20 2.62
C ARG A 116 10.53 -5.13 2.35
N CYS A 117 9.28 -5.51 2.09
CA CYS A 117 8.26 -4.58 1.58
C CYS A 117 7.20 -4.17 2.63
N VAL A 118 7.10 -4.87 3.76
CA VAL A 118 6.04 -4.66 4.75
C VAL A 118 6.06 -3.25 5.39
N PRO A 119 7.20 -2.67 5.81
CA PRO A 119 7.19 -1.38 6.51
C PRO A 119 6.57 -0.24 5.68
N THR A 120 6.72 -0.27 4.35
CA THR A 120 6.10 0.73 3.45
C THR A 120 4.59 0.53 3.34
N ALA A 121 4.12 -0.71 3.32
CA ALA A 121 2.69 -1.04 3.21
C ALA A 121 1.88 -0.60 4.45
N THR A 122 2.48 -0.68 5.65
CA THR A 122 1.84 -0.27 6.90
C THR A 122 1.64 1.24 6.95
N ILE A 123 2.63 2.02 6.49
CA ILE A 123 2.53 3.49 6.39
C ILE A 123 1.39 3.88 5.44
N TYR A 124 1.28 3.25 4.27
CA TYR A 124 0.19 3.54 3.33
C TYR A 124 -1.19 3.17 3.87
N SER A 125 -1.29 2.11 4.67
CA SER A 125 -2.55 1.73 5.31
C SER A 125 -3.01 2.79 6.31
N ILE A 126 -2.10 3.34 7.11
CA ILE A 126 -2.38 4.47 8.02
C ILE A 126 -2.79 5.70 7.22
N SER A 127 -2.06 6.00 6.13
CA SER A 127 -2.42 7.08 5.22
C SER A 127 -3.81 6.91 4.65
N CYS A 128 -4.20 5.72 4.21
CA CYS A 128 -5.54 5.50 3.67
C CYS A 128 -6.65 5.56 4.70
N ILE A 129 -6.40 5.18 5.97
CA ILE A 129 -7.37 5.39 7.05
C ILE A 129 -7.56 6.89 7.30
N ALA A 130 -6.47 7.65 7.42
CA ALA A 130 -6.51 9.10 7.58
C ALA A 130 -7.10 9.81 6.35
N TRP A 131 -6.87 9.27 5.15
CA TRP A 131 -7.43 9.77 3.90
C TRP A 131 -8.90 9.39 3.76
N ARG A 132 -9.34 8.22 4.24
CA ARG A 132 -10.76 7.89 4.35
C ARG A 132 -11.46 8.95 5.18
N CYS A 133 -10.90 9.37 6.32
CA CYS A 133 -11.46 10.45 7.11
C CYS A 133 -11.46 11.83 6.41
N THR A 134 -10.45 12.13 5.57
CA THR A 134 -10.31 13.44 4.91
C THR A 134 -11.07 13.55 3.58
N ALA A 135 -11.04 12.50 2.75
CA ALA A 135 -11.72 12.44 1.45
C ALA A 135 -13.25 12.27 1.59
N ILE A 136 -13.74 11.76 2.73
CA ILE A 136 -15.16 11.80 3.13
C ILE A 136 -15.73 13.23 3.02
N CYS A 137 -14.91 14.27 3.18
CA CYS A 137 -15.35 15.66 3.15
C CYS A 137 -15.23 16.35 1.78
N ALA A 138 -14.48 15.80 0.81
CA ALA A 138 -14.00 16.61 -0.33
C ALA A 138 -14.42 16.14 -1.74
N THR A 139 -14.79 14.88 -1.98
CA THR A 139 -14.88 14.37 -3.37
C THR A 139 -16.24 13.83 -3.81
N GLY A 140 -17.30 13.87 -2.99
CA GLY A 140 -18.65 13.54 -3.45
C GLY A 140 -18.84 12.10 -3.96
N TRP A 141 -18.02 11.15 -3.49
CA TRP A 141 -18.23 9.73 -3.79
C TRP A 141 -19.34 9.19 -2.87
N PRO A 142 -20.46 8.66 -3.41
CA PRO A 142 -21.55 8.16 -2.59
C PRO A 142 -21.08 6.93 -1.80
N ILE A 143 -21.16 7.04 -0.48
CA ILE A 143 -20.86 5.94 0.44
C ILE A 143 -22.10 5.05 0.50
N MET A 144 -21.96 3.77 0.08
CA MET A 144 -22.77 2.71 0.67
C MET A 144 -22.17 2.46 2.06
N THR A 145 -22.82 2.99 3.08
CA THR A 145 -22.38 2.93 4.48
C THR A 145 -22.29 1.47 4.93
N MET A 146 -21.08 0.92 5.02
CA MET A 146 -20.83 -0.18 5.94
C MET A 146 -20.46 0.42 7.28
N THR A 147 -21.45 0.50 8.16
CA THR A 147 -21.23 0.55 9.61
C THR A 147 -20.36 -0.65 9.97
N ALA A 148 -19.12 -0.38 10.39
CA ALA A 148 -18.31 -1.38 11.07
C ALA A 148 -18.95 -1.58 12.45
N THR A 149 -19.86 -2.55 12.54
CA THR A 149 -20.21 -3.12 13.84
C THR A 149 -18.97 -3.89 14.31
N SER A 150 -18.27 -3.35 15.30
CA SER A 150 -17.27 -4.10 16.05
C SER A 150 -17.96 -5.30 16.69
N ALA A 151 -17.66 -6.50 16.22
CA ALA A 151 -17.89 -7.70 17.01
C ALA A 151 -16.71 -7.84 17.97
N ALA A 152 -17.05 -7.95 19.25
CA ALA A 152 -16.17 -8.13 20.40
C ALA A 152 -15.30 -9.39 20.32
#